data_AF-A0A1M6EQ44-F1
#
_entry.id   AF-A0A1M6EQ44-F1
#
_cell.length_a   1.000
_cell.length_b   1.000
_cell.length_c   1.000
_cell.angle_alpha   90.00
_cell.angle_beta   90.00
_cell.angle_gamma   90.00
#
_symmetry.space_group_name_H-M   'P 1'
#
loop_
_entity.id
_entity.type
_entity.pdbx_description
1 polymer ?
#
loop_
_entity_poly.entity_id
_entity_poly.type
_entity_poly.pdbx_seq_one_letter_code
_entity_poly.pdbx_strand_id
1 'polypeptide(L)' 'MKLVKMNESVNRSFSGKTATEEVTSVGYDITENDSVVGSANISQGGYLAVNVQMPGTMDEIKAKVESFFSVKE' A
#
# COMPACT_ATOMS: atom_id res chain seq x y z
N MET A 1 -8.59 -3.17 -8.99
CA MET A 1 -8.03 -3.29 -7.64
C MET A 1 -7.95 -1.93 -6.98
N LYS A 2 -8.06 -1.84 -5.65
CA LYS A 2 -7.94 -0.59 -4.87
C LYS A 2 -7.13 -0.82 -3.60
N LEU A 3 -6.36 0.19 -3.17
CA LEU A 3 -5.70 0.20 -1.87
C LEU A 3 -6.66 0.69 -0.80
N VAL A 4 -6.77 -0.06 0.30
CA VAL A 4 -7.56 0.30 1.48
C VAL A 4 -6.62 0.41 2.66
N LYS A 5 -6.47 1.61 3.24
CA LYS A 5 -5.55 1.85 4.35
C LYS A 5 -6.00 1.05 5.58
N MET A 6 -5.10 0.26 6.15
CA MET A 6 -5.35 -0.57 7.32
C MET A 6 -4.72 0.05 8.57
N ASN A 7 -3.45 0.43 8.46
CA ASN A 7 -2.69 0.96 9.57
C ASN A 7 -1.59 1.92 9.08
N GLU A 8 -1.05 2.69 10.01
CA GLU A 8 0.17 3.46 9.77
C GLU A 8 1.07 3.44 11.00
N SER A 9 2.36 3.54 10.76
CA SER A 9 3.36 3.75 11.80
C SER A 9 3.69 5.24 11.84
N VAL A 10 3.68 5.81 13.04
CA VAL A 10 3.99 7.22 13.27
C VAL A 10 5.14 7.30 14.25
N ASN A 11 6.21 8.00 13.85
CA ASN A 11 7.23 8.42 14.78
C ASN A 11 6.77 9.71 15.45
N ARG A 12 6.65 9.69 16.77
CA ARG A 12 6.24 10.86 17.56
C ARG A 12 7.41 11.29 18.44
N SER A 13 7.84 12.52 18.27
CA SER A 13 8.88 13.14 19.09
C SER A 13 8.30 14.26 19.95
N PHE A 14 8.79 14.40 21.18
CA PHE A 14 8.36 15.42 22.12
C PHE A 14 9.52 16.36 22.43
N SER A 15 9.28 17.66 22.28
CA SER A 15 10.22 18.71 22.65
C SER A 15 9.50 19.73 23.54
N GLY A 16 9.61 19.52 24.86
CA GLY A 16 8.88 20.31 25.85
C GLY A 16 7.37 20.15 25.71
N LYS A 17 6.67 21.22 25.31
CA LYS A 17 5.21 21.24 25.09
C LYS A 17 4.80 20.93 23.64
N THR A 18 5.76 20.76 22.73
CA THR A 18 5.51 20.52 21.31
C THR A 18 5.67 19.04 21.01
N ALA A 19 4.74 18.48 20.21
CA ALA A 19 4.86 17.15 19.63
C ALA A 19 4.97 17.26 18.10
N THR A 20 5.88 16.51 17.51
CA THR A 20 5.98 16.33 16.05
C THR A 20 5.64 14.89 15.72
N GLU A 21 4.79 14.71 14.71
CA GLU A 21 4.37 13.41 14.19
C GLU A 21 4.81 13.27 12.74
N GLU A 22 5.45 12.15 12.44
CA GLU A 22 5.86 11.81 11.08
C GLU A 22 5.42 10.39 10.76
N VAL A 23 4.66 10.22 9.68
CA VAL A 23 4.26 8.89 9.21
C VAL A 23 5.48 8.22 8.59
N THR A 24 5.89 7.10 9.17
CA THR A 24 7.07 6.34 8.73
C THR A 24 6.70 5.16 7.84
N SER A 25 5.47 4.66 7.92
CA SER A 25 4.96 3.67 6.97
C SER A 25 3.42 3.60 6.98
N VAL A 26 2.83 3.16 5.87
CA VAL A 26 1.40 2.89 5.75
C VAL A 26 1.19 1.49 5.19
N GLY A 27 0.37 0.71 5.88
CA GLY A 27 -0.09 -0.62 5.45
C GLY A 27 -1.47 -0.53 4.81
N TYR A 28 -1.64 -1.26 3.71
CA TYR A 28 -2.89 -1.32 2.95
C TYR A 28 -3.28 -2.75 2.66
N ASP A 29 -4.58 -3.01 2.67
CA ASP A 29 -5.15 -4.15 1.95
C ASP A 29 -5.30 -3.79 0.47
N ILE A 30 -5.00 -4.75 -0.40
CA ILE A 30 -5.33 -4.68 -1.83
C ILE A 30 -6.64 -5.42 -2.01
N THR A 31 -7.67 -4.71 -2.48
CA THR A 31 -9.00 -5.31 -2.66
C THR A 31 -9.41 -5.34 -4.14
N GLU A 32 -10.08 -6.42 -4.52
CA GLU A 32 -10.71 -6.61 -5.82
C GLU A 32 -12.12 -7.16 -5.59
N ASN A 33 -13.15 -6.55 -6.19
CA ASN A 33 -14.55 -6.93 -5.98
C ASN A 33 -14.92 -7.09 -4.50
N ASP A 34 -14.45 -6.14 -3.67
CA ASP A 34 -14.64 -6.08 -2.21
C ASP A 34 -14.06 -7.26 -1.42
N SER A 35 -13.23 -8.10 -2.05
CA SER A 35 -12.44 -9.14 -1.40
C SER A 35 -10.98 -8.71 -1.25
N VAL A 36 -10.36 -9.01 -0.11
CA VAL A 36 -8.92 -8.82 0.10
C VAL A 36 -8.15 -9.87 -0.69
N VAL A 37 -7.29 -9.42 -1.60
CA VAL A 37 -6.47 -10.28 -2.47
C VAL A 37 -4.97 -10.16 -2.16
N GLY A 38 -4.60 -9.29 -1.23
CA GLY A 38 -3.21 -9.07 -0.85
C GLY A 38 -3.03 -7.86 0.04
N SER A 39 -1.77 -7.48 0.22
CA SER A 39 -1.35 -6.36 1.05
C SER A 39 -0.26 -5.53 0.37
N ALA A 40 -0.23 -4.23 0.64
CA ALA A 40 0.85 -3.34 0.26
C ALA A 40 1.39 -2.60 1.50
N ASN A 41 2.68 -2.32 1.50
CA ASN A 41 3.32 -1.44 2.47
C ASN A 41 4.11 -0.36 1.73
N ILE A 42 3.89 0.89 2.13
CA ILE A 42 4.69 2.03 1.70
C ILE A 42 5.45 2.52 2.92
N SER A 43 6.77 2.50 2.86
CA SER A 43 7.64 2.94 3.95
C SER A 43 8.44 4.18 3.57
N GLN A 44 8.66 5.04 4.55
CA GLN A 44 9.56 6.17 4.48
C GLN A 44 10.95 5.68 4.04
N GLY A 45 11.57 6.40 3.10
CA GLY A 45 12.77 5.93 2.39
C GLY A 45 12.50 5.41 0.98
N GLY A 46 11.25 5.51 0.49
CA GLY A 46 10.90 5.21 -0.90
C GLY A 46 10.70 3.73 -1.20
N TYR A 47 10.41 2.93 -0.18
CA TYR A 47 10.19 1.50 -0.34
C TYR A 47 8.71 1.17 -0.50
N LEU A 48 8.40 0.38 -1.52
CA LEU A 48 7.09 -0.19 -1.78
C LEU A 48 7.22 -1.72 -1.82
N ALA A 49 6.50 -2.40 -0.92
CA ALA A 49 6.30 -3.84 -0.98
C ALA A 49 4.85 -4.17 -1.31
N VAL A 50 4.64 -5.07 -2.26
CA VAL A 50 3.33 -5.53 -2.68
C VAL A 50 3.33 -7.05 -2.71
N ASN A 51 2.39 -7.66 -2.01
CA ASN A 51 2.15 -9.10 -2.04
C ASN A 51 0.68 -9.32 -2.38
N VAL A 52 0.41 -10.05 -3.46
CA VAL A 52 -0.95 -10.22 -3.96
C VAL A 52 -1.09 -11.59 -4.60
N GLN A 53 -2.24 -12.23 -4.39
CA GLN A 53 -2.60 -13.49 -4.99
C GLN A 53 -3.74 -13.25 -5.96
N MET A 54 -3.48 -13.51 -7.24
CA MET A 54 -4.47 -13.33 -8.31
C MET A 54 -4.72 -14.66 -9.03
N PRO A 55 -5.99 -15.04 -9.25
CA PRO A 55 -6.31 -16.15 -10.14
C PRO A 55 -6.16 -15.72 -11.60
N GLY A 56 -5.84 -16.67 -12.47
CA GLY A 56 -5.75 -16.46 -13.92
C GLY A 56 -4.46 -17.00 -14.53
N THR A 57 -4.31 -16.76 -15.83
CA THR A 57 -3.09 -17.02 -16.58
C THR A 57 -2.04 -15.94 -16.29
N MET A 58 -0.78 -16.23 -16.63
CA MET A 58 0.32 -15.29 -16.45
C MET A 58 0.09 -13.95 -17.18
N ASP A 59 -0.49 -13.98 -18.38
CA ASP A 59 -0.75 -12.78 -19.18
C ASP A 59 -1.85 -11.90 -18.56
N GLU A 60 -2.92 -12.53 -18.06
CA GLU A 60 -4.00 -11.81 -17.34
C GLU A 60 -3.47 -11.16 -16.06
N ILE A 61 -2.64 -11.88 -15.30
CA ILE A 61 -2.02 -11.36 -14.07
C ILE A 61 -1.10 -10.19 -14.41
N LYS A 62 -0.25 -10.32 -15.43
CA LYS A 62 0.66 -9.26 -15.87
C LYS A 62 -0.12 -7.99 -16.27
N ALA A 63 -1.14 -8.13 -17.11
CA ALA A 63 -1.96 -6.99 -17.55
C ALA A 63 -2.66 -6.29 -16.37
N LYS A 64 -3.17 -7.07 -15.40
CA LYS A 64 -3.75 -6.51 -14.17
C LYS A 64 -2.74 -5.72 -13.34
N VAL A 65 -1.53 -6.26 -13.15
CA VAL A 65 -0.47 -5.60 -12.38
C VAL A 65 -0.02 -4.31 -13.08
N GLU A 66 0.21 -4.34 -14.40
CA GLU A 66 0.57 -3.16 -15.18
C GLU A 66 -0.53 -2.08 -15.11
N SER A 67 -1.81 -2.48 -15.18
CA SER A 67 -2.94 -1.57 -15.00
C SER A 67 -3.08 -1.03 -13.57
N PHE A 68 -2.52 -1.70 -12.56
CA PHE A 68 -2.59 -1.23 -11.18
C PHE A 68 -1.59 -0.12 -10.88
N PHE A 69 -0.42 -0.20 -11.51
CA PHE A 69 0.64 0.80 -11.38
C PHE A 69 0.60 1.87 -12.48
N SER A 70 -0.30 1.75 -13.45
CA SER A 70 -0.44 2.79 -14.46
C SER A 70 -1.00 4.07 -13.85
N VAL A 71 -0.34 5.18 -14.14
CA VAL A 71 -0.86 6.51 -13.82
C VAL A 71 -1.99 6.79 -14.83
N LYS A 72 -3.19 7.10 -14.34
CA LYS A 72 -4.18 7.76 -15.19
C LYS A 72 -3.73 9.21 -15.34
N GLU A 73 -3.26 9.56 -16.53
CA GLU A 73 -3.10 10.97 -16.94
C GLU A 73 -4.44 11.72 -16.85
#